data_AF-A0A352J4M1-F1
#
_entry.id   AF-A0A352J4M1-F1
#
_cell.length_a   1.000
_cell.length_b   1.000
_cell.length_c   1.000
_cell.angle_alpha   90.00
_cell.angle_beta   90.00
_cell.angle_gamma   90.00
#
_symmetry.space_group_name_H-M   'P 1'
#
loop_
_entity.id
_entity.type
_entity.pdbx_description
1 polymer ?
#
loop_
_entity_poly.entity_id
_entity_poly.type
_entity_poly.pdbx_seq_one_letter_code
_entity_poly.pdbx_strand_id
1 'polypeptide(L)'
;MAIYANFRDSNRKNNYMKNKILIPAILLSFFFTGCFTDVPGNLEKTNEDETYLSFNSTPITVVRATGTSADESITLNSLRVLVFSDREDDRGDIITNRYFAISNTQISRDATTGSWMVDFSNILVPTRPGPSIVYVVLNEDVGVVSGQSLTTALEGISNIGEMHTLVNTPLGYTPIRVTYNTETGLPVEPPFIMVTYDNFNIEPNRHADNPFMADLRGPSDSSNGFAMDRTMAKVTIENVTNRSMDGTPVLDDQKLATSYVFINKIGLINVTKQYMWSPNRFPVEDPLTPDNPYPAPIPPYDTNLGYHTIDFELENAELFYERTWDGSISAHITANVTWRQYGTGNIYKVSNSAGVNSYGTGNPYPFDYGTTPNVNEGNFRNYLLTYFESGMGGGFDTGNITYTNPVITPQVTGGYWNINERNISYYVPEHILSTNTDPTNATKLYVKASVARLPYINEIEFSYNQDDVQWTMEGGDIKWYYPPINEMLDGQSLTSLFQVAPHPTVSGKYMHFIPGSFAWREATGTINMNVTGLQFVQSEGGSSQEFYLPIRNAPENPNNYNIYRNHEYKFSVHVLNLWPGAQATRSTVSKGQEGGCMVLRYNDN
;
A
#
# COMPACT_ATOMS: atom_id res chain seq x y z
N MET A 1 -4.07 56.09 -28.52
CA MET A 1 -2.62 55.84 -28.65
C MET A 1 -2.29 54.66 -27.74
N ALA A 2 -2.07 53.49 -28.37
CA ALA A 2 -1.32 52.31 -27.92
C ALA A 2 -1.43 51.71 -26.47
N ILE A 3 -1.86 50.44 -26.43
CA ILE A 3 -1.23 49.23 -25.82
C ILE A 3 -1.68 48.75 -24.40
N TYR A 4 -2.43 47.61 -24.40
CA TYR A 4 -2.34 46.32 -23.65
C TYR A 4 -2.01 46.29 -22.13
N ALA A 5 -2.49 45.37 -21.25
CA ALA A 5 -3.21 44.10 -21.36
C ALA A 5 -3.91 43.68 -20.03
N ASN A 6 -5.07 43.02 -20.17
CA ASN A 6 -5.60 41.80 -19.52
C ASN A 6 -5.58 41.52 -18.00
N PHE A 7 -6.78 41.70 -17.43
CA PHE A 7 -7.60 40.84 -16.55
C PHE A 7 -7.09 39.47 -16.05
N ARG A 8 -7.18 39.28 -14.72
CA ARG A 8 -7.33 37.98 -14.06
C ARG A 8 -8.11 38.14 -12.74
N ASP A 9 -9.29 37.52 -12.65
CA ASP A 9 -10.04 37.13 -11.43
C ASP A 9 -11.50 36.78 -11.84
N SER A 10 -12.32 36.03 -11.10
CA SER A 10 -12.18 34.87 -10.22
C SER A 10 -13.62 34.35 -9.97
N ASN A 11 -13.76 33.03 -9.92
CA ASN A 11 -14.76 32.22 -9.20
C ASN A 11 -16.29 32.22 -9.50
N ARG A 12 -16.78 30.96 -9.47
CA ARG A 12 -18.15 30.41 -9.23
C ARG A 12 -19.15 30.39 -10.39
N LYS A 13 -19.38 29.19 -10.93
CA LYS A 13 -20.59 28.36 -10.64
C LYS A 13 -20.52 26.97 -11.29
N ASN A 14 -21.07 26.01 -10.56
CA ASN A 14 -21.41 24.63 -10.91
C ASN A 14 -21.81 24.43 -12.38
N ASN A 15 -21.27 23.39 -13.00
CA ASN A 15 -22.00 22.58 -13.97
C ASN A 15 -21.45 21.15 -13.97
N TYR A 16 -22.34 20.21 -13.66
CA TYR A 16 -22.23 18.81 -14.04
C TYR A 16 -21.87 18.73 -15.54
N MET A 17 -20.68 18.25 -15.86
CA MET A 17 -20.36 17.84 -17.23
C MET A 17 -19.95 16.38 -17.23
N LYS A 18 -20.85 15.58 -17.84
CA LYS A 18 -20.68 14.19 -18.23
C LYS A 18 -19.27 13.95 -18.78
N ASN A 19 -18.56 12.98 -18.19
CA ASN A 19 -17.34 12.41 -18.74
C ASN A 19 -17.63 11.91 -20.15
N LYS A 20 -17.19 12.67 -21.15
CA LYS A 20 -17.10 12.18 -22.53
C LYS A 20 -15.88 11.28 -22.60
N ILE A 21 -16.11 9.99 -22.37
CA ILE A 21 -15.16 8.93 -22.70
C ILE A 21 -14.96 8.98 -24.22
N LEU A 22 -13.74 9.32 -24.64
CA LEU A 22 -13.33 9.24 -26.03
C LEU A 22 -12.97 7.77 -26.30
N ILE A 23 -13.92 7.04 -26.87
CA ILE A 23 -13.78 5.64 -27.28
C ILE A 23 -12.87 5.62 -28.52
N PRO A 24 -11.77 4.84 -28.57
CA PRO A 24 -11.08 4.57 -29.82
C PRO A 24 -11.96 3.61 -30.62
N ALA A 25 -12.79 4.18 -31.48
CA ALA A 25 -13.60 3.46 -32.45
C ALA A 25 -12.71 3.04 -33.64
N ILE A 26 -12.03 1.90 -33.53
CA ILE A 26 -11.42 1.21 -34.67
C ILE A 26 -11.69 -0.29 -34.52
N LEU A 27 -12.93 -0.68 -34.82
CA LEU A 27 -13.36 -2.02 -35.27
C LEU A 27 -14.83 -2.01 -35.76
N LEU A 28 -15.44 -0.81 -35.90
CA LEU A 28 -16.78 -0.61 -36.43
C LEU A 28 -16.76 -0.49 -37.97
N SER A 29 -16.25 -1.52 -38.64
CA SER A 29 -16.35 -1.62 -40.11
C SER A 29 -16.32 -3.06 -40.59
N PHE A 30 -17.15 -3.92 -39.99
CA PHE A 30 -17.62 -5.17 -40.59
C PHE A 30 -19.10 -5.38 -40.24
N PHE A 31 -19.95 -4.44 -40.66
CA PHE A 31 -21.39 -4.68 -40.76
C PHE A 31 -21.74 -4.92 -42.23
N PHE A 32 -21.66 -6.17 -42.66
CA PHE A 32 -22.56 -6.66 -43.69
C PHE A 32 -23.50 -7.67 -43.03
N THR A 33 -24.74 -7.23 -42.84
CA THR A 33 -25.87 -8.09 -42.53
C THR A 33 -26.08 -9.06 -43.70
N GLY A 34 -25.53 -10.27 -43.57
CA GLY A 34 -25.98 -11.45 -44.29
C GLY A 34 -26.71 -12.34 -43.29
N CYS A 35 -28.03 -12.45 -43.43
CA CYS A 35 -28.78 -13.48 -42.75
C CYS A 35 -28.33 -14.83 -43.34
N PHE A 36 -27.44 -15.55 -42.66
CA PHE A 36 -27.13 -16.92 -43.05
C PHE A 36 -28.25 -17.81 -42.54
N THR A 37 -29.09 -18.23 -43.48
CA THR A 37 -29.88 -19.45 -43.34
C THR A 37 -28.90 -20.61 -43.47
N ASP A 38 -29.11 -21.66 -42.66
CA ASP A 38 -28.48 -22.97 -42.83
C ASP A 38 -28.41 -23.30 -44.33
N VAL A 39 -27.20 -23.40 -44.88
CA VAL A 39 -27.03 -23.98 -46.20
C VAL A 39 -27.05 -25.49 -45.97
N PRO A 40 -28.10 -26.22 -46.39
CA PRO A 40 -28.07 -27.67 -46.34
C PRO A 40 -27.17 -28.11 -47.48
N GLY A 41 -25.93 -28.46 -47.15
CA GLY A 41 -25.09 -29.24 -48.05
C GLY A 41 -25.72 -30.62 -48.21
N ASN A 42 -26.52 -30.81 -49.26
CA ASN A 42 -26.87 -32.14 -49.73
C ASN A 42 -25.56 -32.84 -50.16
N LEU A 43 -25.06 -33.72 -49.31
CA LEU A 43 -24.12 -34.77 -49.66
C LEU A 43 -24.83 -36.10 -49.46
N GLU A 44 -24.95 -36.87 -50.54
CA GLU A 44 -25.33 -38.27 -50.45
C GLU A 44 -24.39 -38.98 -49.46
N LYS A 45 -25.00 -39.74 -48.55
CA LYS A 45 -24.31 -40.61 -47.58
C LYS A 45 -23.53 -41.69 -48.32
N THR A 46 -22.22 -41.54 -48.35
CA THR A 46 -21.28 -42.67 -48.23
C THR A 46 -20.56 -42.50 -46.90
N ASN A 47 -20.70 -43.47 -45.99
CA ASN A 47 -20.09 -43.50 -44.66
C ASN A 47 -18.54 -43.67 -44.70
N GLU A 48 -17.88 -43.26 -45.80
CA GLU A 48 -16.44 -43.37 -46.00
C GLU A 48 -15.71 -42.02 -45.80
N ASP A 49 -16.41 -40.90 -45.59
CA ASP A 49 -15.80 -39.55 -45.54
C ASP A 49 -15.72 -38.90 -44.14
N GLU A 50 -16.14 -39.58 -43.06
CA GLU A 50 -16.11 -39.01 -41.71
C GLU A 50 -14.70 -39.07 -41.10
N THR A 51 -13.91 -38.02 -41.33
CA THR A 51 -12.57 -37.84 -40.76
C THR A 51 -12.65 -36.95 -39.51
N TYR A 52 -12.00 -37.38 -38.42
CA TYR A 52 -11.94 -36.69 -37.14
C TYR A 52 -10.49 -36.41 -36.72
N LEU A 53 -10.33 -35.34 -35.97
CA LEU A 53 -9.11 -34.88 -35.34
C LEU A 53 -9.28 -34.94 -33.80
N SER A 54 -8.25 -35.37 -33.10
CA SER A 54 -8.09 -35.27 -31.65
C SER A 54 -6.65 -34.83 -31.32
N PHE A 55 -6.34 -34.65 -30.05
CA PHE A 55 -5.09 -34.07 -29.57
C PHE A 55 -4.39 -34.96 -28.56
N ASN A 56 -3.07 -35.05 -28.65
CA ASN A 56 -2.26 -35.59 -27.57
C ASN A 56 -2.27 -34.64 -26.36
N SER A 57 -1.96 -35.15 -25.17
CA SER A 57 -1.91 -34.32 -23.95
C SER A 57 -0.91 -33.17 -24.12
N THR A 58 -1.35 -31.94 -23.90
CA THR A 58 -0.57 -30.75 -24.21
C THR A 58 0.10 -30.19 -22.95
N PRO A 59 1.41 -29.90 -22.96
CA PRO A 59 2.06 -29.14 -21.92
C PRO A 59 1.69 -27.65 -22.03
N ILE A 60 1.34 -27.06 -20.89
CA ILE A 60 1.24 -25.61 -20.72
C ILE A 60 2.46 -25.18 -19.91
N THR A 61 3.35 -24.45 -20.55
CA THR A 61 4.66 -24.10 -20.00
C THR A 61 4.50 -23.08 -18.89
N VAL A 62 5.12 -23.36 -17.75
CA VAL A 62 5.35 -22.39 -16.69
C VAL A 62 6.82 -22.45 -16.38
N VAL A 63 7.58 -21.42 -16.74
CA VAL A 63 9.00 -21.40 -16.43
C VAL A 63 9.14 -21.14 -14.93
N ARG A 64 9.70 -22.11 -14.20
CA ARG A 64 9.95 -21.98 -12.76
C ARG A 64 11.29 -21.30 -12.50
N ALA A 65 11.33 -20.46 -11.47
CA ALA A 65 12.57 -20.22 -10.75
C ALA A 65 13.00 -21.52 -10.04
N THR A 66 14.29 -21.85 -10.12
CA THR A 66 14.86 -23.12 -9.65
C THR A 66 14.89 -23.21 -8.12
N GLY A 67 13.91 -23.89 -7.52
CA GLY A 67 13.97 -24.26 -6.09
C GLY A 67 12.82 -23.76 -5.23
N THR A 68 11.83 -23.11 -5.83
CA THR A 68 10.57 -22.76 -5.14
C THR A 68 9.43 -23.69 -5.57
N SER A 69 8.68 -24.21 -4.60
CA SER A 69 7.33 -24.71 -4.84
C SER A 69 6.47 -23.49 -5.17
N ALA A 70 6.40 -23.12 -6.44
CA ALA A 70 5.55 -22.02 -6.84
C ALA A 70 4.09 -22.46 -6.63
N ASP A 71 3.43 -21.86 -5.64
CA ASP A 71 1.98 -21.87 -5.49
C ASP A 71 1.40 -21.12 -6.70
N GLU A 72 1.31 -21.84 -7.82
CA GLU A 72 0.73 -21.37 -9.08
C GLU A 72 -0.49 -22.21 -9.38
N SER A 73 -1.46 -21.57 -10.02
CA SER A 73 -2.66 -22.21 -10.56
C SER A 73 -2.67 -22.12 -12.09
N ILE A 74 -3.65 -22.77 -12.70
CA ILE A 74 -4.02 -22.51 -14.08
C ILE A 74 -5.54 -22.59 -14.22
N THR A 75 -6.13 -21.63 -14.90
CA THR A 75 -7.58 -21.60 -15.15
C THR A 75 -7.88 -21.86 -16.61
N LEU A 76 -8.66 -22.90 -16.89
CA LEU A 76 -9.10 -23.25 -18.24
C LEU A 76 -10.62 -23.36 -18.27
N ASN A 77 -11.28 -22.53 -19.08
CA ASN A 77 -12.73 -22.49 -19.20
C ASN A 77 -13.22 -23.01 -20.55
N SER A 78 -12.48 -22.70 -21.62
CA SER A 78 -12.86 -23.02 -22.98
C SER A 78 -11.68 -23.43 -23.85
N LEU A 79 -12.00 -24.23 -24.87
CA LEU A 79 -11.12 -24.66 -25.94
C LEU A 79 -11.87 -24.45 -27.26
N ARG A 80 -11.26 -23.73 -28.19
CA ARG A 80 -11.73 -23.65 -29.58
C ARG A 80 -10.69 -24.24 -30.51
N VAL A 81 -11.18 -25.08 -31.41
CA VAL A 81 -10.37 -25.69 -32.49
C VAL A 81 -10.88 -25.15 -33.81
N LEU A 82 -9.97 -24.55 -34.58
CA LEU A 82 -10.23 -24.12 -35.95
C LEU A 82 -9.32 -24.90 -36.89
N VAL A 83 -9.88 -25.52 -37.92
CA VAL A 83 -9.12 -26.23 -38.95
C VAL A 83 -9.33 -25.50 -40.26
N PHE A 84 -8.24 -25.14 -40.93
CA PHE A 84 -8.23 -24.51 -42.24
C PHE A 84 -7.60 -25.45 -43.26
N SER A 85 -8.06 -25.39 -44.51
CA SER A 85 -7.32 -26.00 -45.62
C SER A 85 -5.97 -25.30 -45.78
N ASP A 86 -4.88 -26.05 -45.91
CA ASP A 86 -3.58 -25.46 -46.24
C ASP A 86 -3.51 -25.26 -47.76
N ARG A 87 -3.40 -24.01 -48.20
CA ARG A 87 -3.39 -23.60 -49.61
C ARG A 87 -2.17 -22.73 -49.87
N GLU A 88 -1.52 -22.91 -51.02
CA GLU A 88 -0.30 -22.18 -51.40
C GLU A 88 -0.46 -20.64 -51.46
N ASP A 89 -1.68 -20.11 -51.42
CA ASP A 89 -1.97 -18.67 -51.49
C ASP A 89 -2.32 -18.02 -50.14
N ASP A 90 -2.11 -18.72 -49.02
CA ASP A 90 -2.46 -18.26 -47.65
C ASP A 90 -3.94 -17.84 -47.50
N ARG A 91 -4.83 -18.40 -48.33
CA ARG A 91 -6.30 -18.20 -48.27
C ARG A 91 -7.05 -19.48 -47.93
N GLY A 92 -6.44 -20.33 -47.12
CA GLY A 92 -7.08 -21.52 -46.58
C GLY A 92 -8.48 -21.24 -46.04
N ASP A 93 -9.48 -21.88 -46.64
CA ASP A 93 -10.87 -21.81 -46.18
C ASP A 93 -11.04 -22.61 -44.89
N ILE A 94 -11.94 -22.16 -44.02
CA ILE A 94 -12.25 -22.89 -42.79
C ILE A 94 -12.95 -24.22 -43.11
N ILE A 95 -12.36 -25.30 -42.63
CA ILE A 95 -12.93 -26.65 -42.68
C ILE A 95 -13.84 -26.86 -41.47
N THR A 96 -13.42 -26.40 -40.29
CA THR A 96 -14.15 -26.58 -39.04
C THR A 96 -13.82 -25.50 -38.02
N ASN A 97 -14.82 -25.13 -37.21
CA ASN A 97 -14.72 -24.22 -36.07
C ASN A 97 -15.55 -24.80 -34.92
N ARG A 98 -14.91 -25.31 -33.86
CA ARG A 98 -15.61 -25.98 -32.75
C ARG A 98 -15.19 -25.43 -31.41
N TYR A 99 -16.20 -25.07 -30.62
CA TYR A 99 -16.06 -24.66 -29.23
C TYR A 99 -16.34 -25.84 -28.29
N PHE A 100 -15.54 -25.93 -27.23
CA PHE A 100 -15.69 -26.89 -26.15
C PHE A 100 -15.58 -26.17 -24.80
N ALA A 101 -16.53 -26.43 -23.91
CA ALA A 101 -16.43 -26.02 -22.50
C ALA A 101 -15.58 -27.05 -21.75
N ILE A 102 -14.48 -26.60 -21.14
CA ILE A 102 -13.45 -27.48 -20.54
C ILE A 102 -13.15 -27.13 -19.08
N SER A 103 -14.05 -26.40 -18.41
CA SER A 103 -13.87 -26.00 -17.00
C SER A 103 -13.73 -27.15 -16.01
N ASN A 104 -14.17 -28.35 -16.38
CA ASN A 104 -14.08 -29.56 -15.55
C ASN A 104 -12.93 -30.49 -15.98
N THR A 105 -12.11 -30.08 -16.95
CA THR A 105 -10.99 -30.89 -17.43
C THR A 105 -9.95 -31.06 -16.33
N GLN A 106 -9.53 -32.30 -16.12
CA GLN A 106 -8.50 -32.61 -15.14
C GLN A 106 -7.15 -32.10 -15.62
N ILE A 107 -6.47 -31.36 -14.75
CA ILE A 107 -5.16 -30.79 -14.99
C ILE A 107 -4.18 -31.45 -14.02
N SER A 108 -3.09 -31.97 -14.56
CA SER A 108 -2.02 -32.59 -13.77
C SER A 108 -0.72 -31.83 -13.94
N ARG A 109 0.30 -32.14 -13.13
CA ARG A 109 1.65 -31.61 -13.33
C ARG A 109 2.60 -32.71 -13.79
N ASP A 110 3.41 -32.37 -14.77
CA ASP A 110 4.55 -33.21 -15.15
C ASP A 110 5.63 -33.14 -14.06
N ALA A 111 6.02 -34.30 -13.53
CA ALA A 111 6.94 -34.40 -12.40
C ALA A 111 8.40 -34.05 -12.78
N THR A 112 8.75 -34.07 -14.06
CA THR A 112 10.13 -33.91 -14.55
C THR A 112 10.39 -32.46 -14.97
N THR A 113 9.45 -31.87 -15.70
CA THR A 113 9.53 -30.51 -16.27
C THR A 113 8.82 -29.50 -15.38
N GLY A 114 7.88 -29.93 -14.54
CA GLY A 114 7.06 -29.05 -13.71
C GLY A 114 5.92 -28.34 -14.46
N SER A 115 5.79 -28.56 -15.77
CA SER A 115 4.73 -28.02 -16.63
C SER A 115 3.35 -28.55 -16.25
N TRP A 116 2.31 -27.78 -16.55
CA TRP A 116 0.94 -28.26 -16.44
C TRP A 116 0.63 -29.16 -17.64
N MET A 117 -0.02 -30.28 -17.40
CA MET A 117 -0.43 -31.24 -18.42
C MET A 117 -1.94 -31.30 -18.45
N VAL A 118 -2.50 -31.09 -19.64
CA VAL A 118 -3.93 -31.19 -19.89
C VAL A 118 -4.18 -32.24 -20.95
N ASP A 119 -5.10 -33.15 -20.66
CA ASP A 119 -5.46 -34.21 -21.60
C ASP A 119 -6.68 -33.80 -22.44
N PHE A 120 -6.44 -33.54 -23.72
CA PHE A 120 -7.46 -33.22 -24.72
C PHE A 120 -7.80 -34.40 -25.63
N SER A 121 -7.34 -35.62 -25.33
CA SER A 121 -7.58 -36.81 -26.17
C SER A 121 -9.06 -37.17 -26.35
N ASN A 122 -9.92 -36.75 -25.42
CA ASN A 122 -11.37 -36.94 -25.50
C ASN A 122 -12.07 -35.90 -26.40
N ILE A 123 -11.36 -34.88 -26.89
CA ILE A 123 -11.91 -33.85 -27.78
C ILE A 123 -11.89 -34.38 -29.21
N LEU A 124 -13.07 -34.53 -29.81
CA LEU A 124 -13.24 -34.98 -31.18
C LEU A 124 -13.76 -33.85 -32.06
N VAL A 125 -13.01 -33.55 -33.11
CA VAL A 125 -13.27 -32.44 -34.03
C VAL A 125 -13.49 -33.03 -35.44
N PRO A 126 -14.70 -32.94 -36.02
CA PRO A 126 -14.92 -33.30 -37.41
C PRO A 126 -13.98 -32.49 -38.32
N THR A 127 -13.43 -33.10 -39.35
CA THR A 127 -12.50 -32.44 -40.27
C THR A 127 -12.55 -33.10 -41.66
N ARG A 128 -11.63 -32.73 -42.55
CA ARG A 128 -11.43 -33.35 -43.86
C ARG A 128 -9.98 -33.81 -44.02
N PRO A 129 -9.74 -34.85 -44.84
CA PRO A 129 -8.38 -35.27 -45.18
C PRO A 129 -7.63 -34.20 -45.99
N GLY A 130 -6.31 -34.19 -45.85
CA GLY A 130 -5.38 -33.37 -46.62
C GLY A 130 -4.59 -32.35 -45.80
N PRO A 131 -3.73 -31.56 -46.47
CA PRO A 131 -2.97 -30.47 -45.86
C PRO A 131 -3.89 -29.47 -45.16
N SER A 132 -3.63 -29.24 -43.88
CA SER A 132 -4.48 -28.45 -42.99
C SER A 132 -3.66 -27.65 -41.99
N ILE A 133 -4.12 -26.45 -41.65
CA ILE A 133 -3.59 -25.64 -40.55
C ILE A 133 -4.57 -25.72 -39.39
N VAL A 134 -4.11 -26.19 -38.23
CA VAL A 134 -4.95 -26.38 -37.04
C VAL A 134 -4.59 -25.35 -35.98
N TYR A 135 -5.54 -24.50 -35.63
CA TYR A 135 -5.46 -23.56 -34.51
C TYR A 135 -6.15 -24.13 -33.28
N VAL A 136 -5.51 -23.93 -32.14
CA VAL A 136 -6.09 -24.20 -30.83
C VAL A 136 -6.03 -22.96 -29.97
N VAL A 137 -7.19 -22.51 -29.51
CA VAL A 137 -7.37 -21.33 -28.66
C VAL A 137 -7.97 -21.75 -27.33
N LEU A 138 -7.26 -21.50 -26.23
CA LEU A 138 -7.79 -21.66 -24.88
C LEU A 138 -8.30 -20.31 -24.36
N ASN A 139 -9.36 -20.35 -23.55
CA ASN A 139 -9.89 -19.19 -22.82
C ASN A 139 -10.21 -18.00 -23.73
N GLU A 140 -11.08 -18.22 -24.70
CA GLU A 140 -11.53 -17.15 -25.63
C GLU A 140 -12.29 -16.00 -24.95
N ASP A 141 -12.86 -16.22 -23.76
CA ASP A 141 -13.47 -15.14 -22.99
C ASP A 141 -12.43 -14.48 -22.08
N VAL A 142 -11.90 -13.36 -22.57
CA VAL A 142 -10.91 -12.53 -21.89
C VAL A 142 -11.55 -11.31 -21.22
N GLY A 143 -12.84 -11.36 -20.88
CA GLY A 143 -13.57 -10.23 -20.29
C GLY A 143 -12.95 -9.70 -19.00
N VAL A 144 -12.38 -10.58 -18.17
CA VAL A 144 -11.69 -10.20 -16.92
C VAL A 144 -10.40 -9.41 -17.18
N VAL A 145 -9.74 -9.67 -18.31
CA VAL A 145 -8.42 -9.10 -18.63
C VAL A 145 -8.52 -7.85 -19.50
N SER A 146 -9.40 -7.91 -20.50
CA SER A 146 -9.49 -6.93 -21.59
C SER A 146 -10.86 -6.26 -21.70
N GLY A 147 -11.85 -6.67 -20.90
CA GLY A 147 -13.21 -6.15 -20.93
C GLY A 147 -14.07 -6.65 -22.10
N GLN A 148 -13.58 -7.58 -22.90
CA GLN A 148 -14.29 -8.13 -24.07
C GLN A 148 -14.19 -9.66 -24.16
N SER A 149 -15.18 -10.31 -24.78
CA SER A 149 -15.12 -11.72 -25.17
C SER A 149 -14.76 -11.82 -26.66
N LEU A 150 -13.95 -12.82 -27.02
CA LEU A 150 -13.51 -13.06 -28.39
C LEU A 150 -14.39 -14.09 -29.12
N THR A 151 -15.39 -14.66 -28.44
CA THR A 151 -16.27 -15.71 -28.97
C THR A 151 -16.87 -15.35 -30.33
N THR A 152 -17.53 -14.20 -30.45
CA THR A 152 -18.17 -13.78 -31.71
C THR A 152 -17.16 -13.51 -32.81
N ALA A 153 -16.00 -12.94 -32.49
CA ALA A 153 -14.93 -12.71 -33.47
C ALA A 153 -14.38 -14.03 -34.01
N LEU A 154 -14.17 -15.02 -33.13
CA LEU A 154 -13.69 -16.35 -33.49
C LEU A 154 -14.74 -17.17 -34.25
N GLU A 155 -16.03 -17.03 -33.93
CA GLU A 155 -17.13 -17.67 -34.67
C GLU A 155 -17.26 -17.15 -36.10
N GLY A 156 -16.95 -15.87 -36.32
CA GLY A 156 -17.02 -15.22 -37.62
C GLY A 156 -15.86 -15.54 -38.57
N ILE A 157 -14.82 -16.24 -38.11
CA ILE A 157 -13.64 -16.56 -38.94
C ILE A 157 -14.02 -17.55 -40.04
N SER A 158 -13.71 -17.17 -41.29
CA SER A 158 -13.99 -17.94 -42.49
C SER A 158 -12.74 -18.46 -43.21
N ASN A 159 -11.58 -17.86 -42.94
CA ASN A 159 -10.32 -18.21 -43.59
C ASN A 159 -9.10 -17.93 -42.69
N ILE A 160 -7.96 -18.50 -43.07
CA ILE A 160 -6.70 -18.39 -42.33
C ILE A 160 -6.20 -16.94 -42.21
N GLY A 161 -6.41 -16.10 -43.24
CA GLY A 161 -6.01 -14.69 -43.22
C GLY A 161 -6.75 -13.89 -42.14
N GLU A 162 -8.05 -14.14 -41.97
CA GLU A 162 -8.85 -13.56 -40.88
C GLU A 162 -8.35 -14.04 -39.51
N MET A 163 -8.02 -15.34 -39.38
CA MET A 163 -7.48 -15.89 -38.13
C MET A 163 -6.13 -15.26 -37.76
N HIS A 164 -5.21 -15.16 -38.73
CA HIS A 164 -3.95 -14.46 -38.57
C HIS A 164 -4.13 -13.00 -38.19
N THR A 165 -5.08 -12.30 -38.83
CA THR A 165 -5.40 -10.90 -38.48
C THR A 165 -5.88 -10.79 -37.03
N LEU A 166 -6.77 -11.69 -36.61
CA LEU A 166 -7.34 -11.67 -35.26
C LEU A 166 -6.29 -11.95 -34.18
N VAL A 167 -5.50 -13.02 -34.32
CA VAL A 167 -4.45 -13.39 -33.35
C VAL A 167 -3.35 -12.32 -33.23
N ASN A 168 -3.10 -11.60 -34.33
CA ASN A 168 -2.14 -10.50 -34.36
C ASN A 168 -2.73 -9.15 -33.92
N THR A 169 -3.99 -9.09 -33.51
CA THR A 169 -4.60 -7.85 -33.01
C THR A 169 -4.35 -7.72 -31.50
N PRO A 170 -3.67 -6.65 -31.04
CA PRO A 170 -3.45 -6.43 -29.61
C PRO A 170 -4.76 -6.30 -28.83
N LEU A 171 -4.84 -6.93 -27.67
CA LEU A 171 -5.94 -6.78 -26.70
C LEU A 171 -5.61 -5.69 -25.70
N GLY A 172 -6.63 -4.98 -25.22
CA GLY A 172 -6.49 -4.08 -24.08
C GLY A 172 -6.19 -4.86 -22.80
N TYR A 173 -5.46 -4.25 -21.87
CA TYR A 173 -5.15 -4.82 -20.56
C TYR A 173 -5.65 -3.89 -19.45
N THR A 174 -6.26 -4.48 -18.44
CA THR A 174 -6.58 -3.81 -17.16
C THR A 174 -5.77 -4.47 -16.05
N PRO A 175 -5.12 -3.72 -15.15
CA PRO A 175 -4.36 -4.28 -14.03
C PRO A 175 -5.12 -5.31 -13.21
N ILE A 176 -4.51 -6.49 -13.01
CA ILE A 176 -5.13 -7.60 -12.28
C ILE A 176 -4.29 -7.94 -11.06
N ARG A 177 -4.81 -7.62 -9.88
CA ARG A 177 -4.23 -8.05 -8.61
C ARG A 177 -4.46 -9.55 -8.44
N VAL A 178 -3.42 -10.29 -8.06
CA VAL A 178 -3.53 -11.70 -7.71
C VAL A 178 -4.27 -11.81 -6.38
N THR A 179 -5.32 -12.62 -6.37
CA THR A 179 -6.02 -13.02 -5.15
C THR A 179 -5.76 -14.50 -4.90
N TYR A 180 -5.85 -14.91 -3.64
CA TYR A 180 -5.56 -16.29 -3.24
C TYR A 180 -6.84 -16.94 -2.70
N ASN A 181 -7.06 -18.19 -3.07
CA ASN A 181 -8.13 -18.99 -2.51
C ASN A 181 -7.82 -19.30 -1.05
N THR A 182 -8.75 -18.97 -0.14
CA THR A 182 -8.55 -19.10 1.31
C THR A 182 -8.51 -20.56 1.79
N GLU A 183 -9.03 -21.50 1.01
CA GLU A 183 -9.07 -22.92 1.35
C GLU A 183 -7.81 -23.66 0.83
N THR A 184 -7.39 -23.37 -0.40
CA THR A 184 -6.26 -24.06 -1.05
C THR A 184 -4.93 -23.33 -0.90
N GLY A 185 -4.94 -22.04 -0.59
CA GLY A 185 -3.75 -21.17 -0.56
C GLY A 185 -3.19 -20.84 -1.95
N LEU A 186 -3.80 -21.34 -3.03
CA LEU A 186 -3.33 -21.12 -4.40
C LEU A 186 -3.89 -19.80 -4.98
N PRO A 187 -3.18 -19.17 -5.94
CA PRO A 187 -3.72 -18.05 -6.70
C PRO A 187 -5.05 -18.40 -7.38
N VAL A 188 -5.91 -17.39 -7.53
CA VAL A 188 -7.09 -17.45 -8.40
C VAL A 188 -6.71 -16.82 -9.73
N GLU A 189 -6.25 -17.65 -10.67
CA GLU A 189 -5.83 -17.18 -11.99
C GLU A 189 -7.05 -16.79 -12.86
N PRO A 190 -7.03 -15.62 -13.52
CA PRO A 190 -7.98 -15.30 -14.58
C PRO A 190 -7.85 -16.26 -15.78
N PRO A 191 -8.90 -16.43 -16.60
CA PRO A 191 -8.80 -17.19 -17.84
C PRO A 191 -7.94 -16.43 -18.86
N PHE A 192 -6.63 -16.64 -18.85
CA PHE A 192 -5.73 -16.06 -19.86
C PHE A 192 -5.88 -16.77 -21.18
N ILE A 193 -6.07 -16.01 -22.26
CA ILE A 193 -6.04 -16.56 -23.61
C ILE A 193 -4.67 -17.16 -23.90
N MET A 194 -4.68 -18.34 -24.52
CA MET A 194 -3.49 -19.03 -25.00
C MET A 194 -3.79 -19.54 -26.40
N VAL A 195 -2.86 -19.41 -27.33
CA VAL A 195 -3.04 -19.84 -28.72
C VAL A 195 -1.81 -20.57 -29.22
N THR A 196 -2.03 -21.66 -29.94
CA THR A 196 -1.01 -22.40 -30.68
C THR A 196 -1.60 -22.83 -32.02
N TYR A 197 -0.74 -23.07 -33.01
CA TYR A 197 -1.16 -23.62 -34.29
C TYR A 197 -0.03 -24.39 -34.96
N ASP A 198 -0.40 -25.34 -35.82
CA ASP A 198 0.55 -26.05 -36.67
C ASP A 198 -0.09 -26.61 -37.94
N ASN A 199 0.76 -27.05 -38.86
CA ASN A 199 0.41 -27.61 -40.15
C ASN A 199 0.48 -29.14 -40.06
N PHE A 200 -0.60 -29.79 -40.49
CA PHE A 200 -0.76 -31.24 -40.50
C PHE A 200 -1.21 -31.71 -41.87
N ASN A 201 -0.77 -32.89 -42.27
CA ASN A 201 -1.41 -33.60 -43.38
C ASN A 201 -2.35 -34.66 -42.80
N ILE A 202 -3.64 -34.35 -42.74
CA ILE A 202 -4.64 -35.21 -42.10
C ILE A 202 -4.94 -36.39 -43.02
N GLU A 203 -4.69 -37.60 -42.54
CA GLU A 203 -4.96 -38.82 -43.31
C GLU A 203 -6.48 -39.07 -43.48
N PRO A 204 -6.90 -39.70 -44.59
CA PRO A 204 -8.28 -40.09 -44.80
C PRO A 204 -8.73 -41.25 -43.87
N ASN A 205 -10.05 -41.44 -43.75
CA ASN A 205 -10.68 -42.54 -43.01
C ASN A 205 -10.32 -42.61 -41.52
N ARG A 206 -10.19 -41.43 -40.88
CA ARG A 206 -9.94 -41.33 -39.43
C ARG A 206 -11.25 -41.19 -38.66
N HIS A 207 -11.87 -42.32 -38.34
CA HIS A 207 -13.15 -42.34 -37.61
C HIS A 207 -13.02 -41.85 -36.16
N ALA A 208 -14.15 -41.55 -35.50
CA ALA A 208 -14.17 -41.01 -34.14
C ALA A 208 -13.54 -41.92 -33.07
N ASP A 209 -13.52 -43.24 -33.29
CA ASP A 209 -12.87 -44.24 -32.43
C ASP A 209 -11.36 -44.39 -32.70
N ASN A 210 -10.87 -43.84 -33.81
CA ASN A 210 -9.46 -43.78 -34.19
C ASN A 210 -9.15 -42.47 -34.96
N PRO A 211 -9.26 -41.31 -34.29
CA PRO A 211 -9.09 -40.01 -34.93
C PRO A 211 -7.62 -39.76 -35.32
N PHE A 212 -7.38 -38.79 -36.20
CA PHE A 212 -6.04 -38.26 -36.40
C PHE A 212 -5.58 -37.56 -35.13
N MET A 213 -4.44 -37.96 -34.57
CA MET A 213 -3.90 -37.37 -33.35
C MET A 213 -2.93 -36.23 -33.70
N ALA A 214 -3.39 -34.98 -33.59
CA ALA A 214 -2.50 -33.82 -33.66
C ALA A 214 -1.62 -33.74 -32.41
N ASP A 215 -0.33 -33.51 -32.64
CA ASP A 215 0.65 -33.29 -31.59
C ASP A 215 0.92 -31.80 -31.41
N LEU A 216 0.67 -31.28 -30.21
CA LEU A 216 0.88 -29.88 -29.84
C LEU A 216 1.99 -29.73 -28.77
N ARG A 217 2.89 -30.73 -28.62
CA ARG A 217 3.76 -30.89 -27.43
C ARG A 217 5.23 -30.42 -27.52
N GLY A 218 5.77 -29.96 -28.66
CA GLY A 218 7.23 -29.98 -28.97
C GLY A 218 8.21 -29.56 -27.85
N PRO A 219 9.48 -30.05 -27.77
CA PRO A 219 10.43 -30.31 -28.88
C PRO A 219 11.30 -31.60 -28.74
N SER A 220 11.18 -32.56 -29.67
CA SER A 220 12.30 -33.45 -30.06
C SER A 220 12.07 -34.01 -31.48
N ASP A 221 13.15 -34.55 -32.06
CA ASP A 221 13.58 -34.57 -33.48
C ASP A 221 12.63 -35.13 -34.58
N SER A 222 11.33 -35.31 -34.36
CA SER A 222 10.44 -35.91 -35.38
C SER A 222 9.01 -35.37 -35.48
N SER A 223 8.66 -34.22 -34.89
CA SER A 223 7.28 -33.71 -34.92
C SER A 223 7.16 -32.19 -34.97
N ASN A 224 6.25 -31.70 -35.83
CA ASN A 224 5.71 -30.34 -35.82
C ASN A 224 4.86 -30.14 -34.53
N GLY A 225 5.10 -29.07 -33.75
CA GLY A 225 4.20 -28.59 -32.66
C GLY A 225 4.81 -27.55 -31.68
N PHE A 226 4.03 -26.55 -31.21
CA PHE A 226 4.38 -25.57 -30.15
C PHE A 226 3.59 -25.80 -28.83
N ALA A 227 4.27 -25.69 -27.67
CA ALA A 227 3.65 -25.61 -26.34
C ALA A 227 2.79 -24.35 -26.16
N MET A 228 1.80 -24.40 -25.25
CA MET A 228 0.94 -23.25 -24.97
C MET A 228 1.52 -22.37 -23.86
N ASP A 229 1.49 -21.06 -24.12
CA ASP A 229 2.00 -20.03 -23.23
C ASP A 229 0.86 -19.15 -22.70
N ARG A 230 0.84 -18.87 -21.39
CA ARG A 230 0.05 -17.76 -20.84
C ARG A 230 0.48 -16.48 -21.51
N THR A 231 -0.44 -15.55 -21.63
CA THR A 231 -0.17 -14.21 -22.17
C THR A 231 0.35 -13.21 -21.14
N MET A 232 0.45 -13.63 -19.87
CA MET A 232 0.84 -12.78 -18.75
C MET A 232 2.07 -13.33 -18.02
N ALA A 233 2.83 -12.43 -17.43
CA ALA A 233 3.78 -12.68 -16.37
C ALA A 233 3.12 -12.39 -15.01
N LYS A 234 3.70 -12.89 -13.92
CA LYS A 234 3.33 -12.51 -12.55
C LYS A 234 4.46 -11.69 -11.95
N VAL A 235 4.16 -10.54 -11.35
CA VAL A 235 5.15 -9.72 -10.64
C VAL A 235 4.74 -9.63 -9.18
N THR A 236 5.64 -10.05 -8.29
CA THR A 236 5.40 -10.22 -6.86
C THR A 236 6.38 -9.37 -6.06
N ILE A 237 5.87 -8.61 -5.08
CA ILE A 237 6.68 -8.04 -4.01
C ILE A 237 6.52 -8.94 -2.80
N GLU A 238 7.61 -9.61 -2.46
CA GLU A 238 7.65 -10.59 -1.38
C GLU A 238 7.70 -9.89 -0.01
N ASN A 239 8.61 -8.92 0.15
CA ASN A 239 8.79 -8.22 1.43
C ASN A 239 9.44 -6.85 1.26
N VAL A 240 9.15 -5.95 2.22
CA VAL A 240 9.78 -4.64 2.38
C VAL A 240 10.23 -4.46 3.83
N THR A 241 11.53 -4.26 4.04
CA THR A 241 12.16 -4.34 5.37
C THR A 241 13.39 -3.44 5.48
N ASN A 242 13.92 -3.24 6.70
CA ASN A 242 15.27 -2.72 6.92
C ASN A 242 16.29 -3.79 7.32
N ARG A 243 15.97 -5.08 7.14
CA ARG A 243 16.94 -6.17 7.33
C ARG A 243 17.91 -6.21 6.14
N SER A 244 19.16 -6.61 6.39
CA SER A 244 20.11 -6.87 5.30
C SER A 244 19.65 -8.05 4.46
N MET A 245 20.16 -8.12 3.24
CA MET A 245 19.73 -9.15 2.29
C MET A 245 20.31 -10.52 2.60
N ASP A 246 21.53 -10.58 3.14
CA ASP A 246 22.25 -11.83 3.42
C ASP A 246 22.04 -12.35 4.86
N GLY A 247 21.15 -11.70 5.61
CA GLY A 247 20.86 -12.01 7.00
C GLY A 247 21.91 -11.49 7.99
N THR A 248 22.91 -10.73 7.53
CA THR A 248 23.85 -10.05 8.42
C THR A 248 23.13 -9.04 9.34
N PRO A 249 23.58 -8.90 10.60
CA PRO A 249 23.00 -7.87 11.47
C PRO A 249 23.29 -6.46 10.95
N VAL A 250 22.24 -5.70 10.67
CA VAL A 250 22.31 -4.25 10.45
C VAL A 250 22.80 -3.54 11.73
N LEU A 251 23.66 -2.53 11.59
CA LEU A 251 24.24 -1.79 12.72
C LEU A 251 23.17 -0.92 13.42
N ASP A 252 23.38 -0.61 14.71
CA ASP A 252 22.35 0.09 15.51
C ASP A 252 22.09 1.52 15.05
N ASP A 253 23.11 2.22 14.56
CA ASP A 253 22.99 3.55 13.93
C ASP A 253 22.16 3.49 12.64
N GLN A 254 22.32 2.44 11.83
CA GLN A 254 21.52 2.20 10.64
C GLN A 254 20.08 1.81 10.98
N LYS A 255 19.85 0.96 11.98
CA LYS A 255 18.50 0.66 12.49
C LYS A 255 17.82 1.95 12.95
N LEU A 256 18.54 2.81 13.68
CA LEU A 256 18.03 4.09 14.14
C LEU A 256 17.67 4.99 12.95
N ALA A 257 18.60 5.20 12.02
CA ALA A 257 18.38 6.01 10.82
C ALA A 257 17.16 5.54 10.01
N THR A 258 17.05 4.24 9.77
CA THR A 258 15.97 3.65 8.97
C THR A 258 14.64 3.55 9.72
N SER A 259 14.63 3.69 11.06
CA SER A 259 13.38 3.75 11.83
C SER A 259 12.55 4.99 11.48
N TYR A 260 13.17 6.07 11.00
CA TYR A 260 12.46 7.27 10.53
C TYR A 260 11.91 7.13 9.10
N VAL A 261 12.24 6.06 8.38
CA VAL A 261 11.80 5.84 7.01
C VAL A 261 10.46 5.14 6.97
N PHE A 262 9.48 5.78 6.33
CA PHE A 262 8.16 5.22 6.09
C PHE A 262 7.94 5.07 4.59
N ILE A 263 7.39 3.93 4.17
CA ILE A 263 7.05 3.71 2.78
C ILE A 263 5.65 4.28 2.53
N ASN A 264 5.51 5.09 1.49
CA ASN A 264 4.25 5.78 1.14
C ASN A 264 3.55 5.12 -0.03
N LYS A 265 4.31 4.61 -1.00
CA LYS A 265 3.76 4.01 -2.22
C LYS A 265 4.66 2.90 -2.71
N ILE A 266 4.07 1.80 -3.13
CA ILE A 266 4.74 0.70 -3.80
C ILE A 266 3.90 0.33 -5.01
N GLY A 267 4.55 0.08 -6.14
CA GLY A 267 3.83 -0.27 -7.36
C GLY A 267 4.72 -0.58 -8.55
N LEU A 268 4.09 -0.67 -9.71
CA LEU A 268 4.76 -0.81 -11.00
C LEU A 268 4.47 0.41 -11.86
N ILE A 269 5.48 0.89 -12.57
CA ILE A 269 5.34 1.90 -13.61
C ILE A 269 5.76 1.32 -14.97
N ASN A 270 5.33 1.97 -16.05
CA ASN A 270 5.60 1.53 -17.42
C ASN A 270 5.04 0.13 -17.77
N VAL A 271 3.91 -0.26 -17.18
CA VAL A 271 3.21 -1.50 -17.58
C VAL A 271 2.42 -1.24 -18.86
N THR A 272 2.55 -2.11 -19.86
CA THR A 272 1.86 -1.94 -21.16
C THR A 272 0.34 -1.97 -20.98
N LYS A 273 -0.39 -1.18 -21.80
CA LYS A 273 -1.87 -1.19 -21.82
C LYS A 273 -2.46 -2.22 -22.77
N GLN A 274 -1.60 -2.94 -23.48
CA GLN A 274 -1.98 -3.90 -24.49
C GLN A 274 -1.09 -5.14 -24.43
N TYR A 275 -1.60 -6.23 -24.97
CA TYR A 275 -0.88 -7.50 -25.08
C TYR A 275 -1.33 -8.29 -26.30
N MET A 276 -0.45 -9.20 -26.74
CA MET A 276 -0.69 -10.07 -27.90
C MET A 276 -1.02 -11.49 -27.45
N TRP A 277 -1.81 -12.21 -28.26
CA TRP A 277 -2.25 -13.56 -27.91
C TRP A 277 -1.10 -14.54 -28.13
N SER A 278 -0.39 -14.39 -29.25
CA SER A 278 0.79 -15.19 -29.59
C SER A 278 2.09 -14.51 -29.17
N PRO A 279 3.20 -15.26 -29.06
CA PRO A 279 4.56 -14.71 -28.98
C PRO A 279 4.83 -13.65 -30.04
N ASN A 280 5.71 -12.70 -29.72
CA ASN A 280 6.25 -11.80 -30.73
C ASN A 280 6.90 -12.60 -31.85
N ARG A 281 6.44 -12.36 -33.08
CA ARG A 281 7.19 -12.80 -34.24
C ARG A 281 8.46 -11.94 -34.30
N PHE A 282 9.62 -12.58 -34.23
CA PHE A 282 10.86 -11.93 -34.61
C PHE A 282 10.66 -11.29 -35.99
N PRO A 283 11.29 -10.13 -36.27
CA PRO A 283 11.23 -9.55 -37.60
C PRO A 283 11.65 -10.64 -38.59
N VAL A 284 10.80 -10.92 -39.57
CA VAL A 284 11.20 -11.65 -40.77
C VAL A 284 12.45 -10.92 -41.27
N GLU A 285 13.56 -11.64 -41.48
CA GLU A 285 14.76 -11.06 -42.09
C GLU A 285 14.32 -10.23 -43.29
N ASP A 286 14.53 -8.91 -43.26
CA ASP A 286 14.42 -8.12 -44.47
C ASP A 286 15.55 -8.63 -45.38
N PRO A 287 15.25 -9.31 -46.50
CA PRO A 287 16.28 -9.93 -47.34
C PRO A 287 17.25 -8.90 -47.94
N LEU A 288 17.00 -7.60 -47.75
CA LEU A 288 17.72 -6.49 -48.38
C LEU A 288 18.74 -5.79 -47.45
N THR A 289 18.90 -6.19 -46.19
CA THR A 289 19.95 -5.60 -45.31
C THR A 289 20.83 -6.66 -44.62
N PRO A 290 21.96 -7.07 -45.23
CA PRO A 290 22.86 -8.10 -44.71
C PRO A 290 23.62 -7.75 -43.42
N ASP A 291 23.44 -6.54 -42.86
CA ASP A 291 24.33 -5.99 -41.81
C ASP A 291 23.70 -5.85 -40.41
N ASN A 292 22.48 -6.38 -40.16
CA ASN A 292 21.90 -6.36 -38.82
C ASN A 292 21.72 -7.79 -38.23
N PRO A 293 22.70 -8.32 -37.47
CA PRO A 293 22.63 -9.66 -36.89
C PRO A 293 21.57 -9.82 -35.78
N TYR A 294 20.87 -8.74 -35.40
CA TYR A 294 19.75 -8.77 -34.46
C TYR A 294 18.71 -7.72 -34.88
N PRO A 295 17.73 -8.04 -35.75
CA PRO A 295 16.66 -7.08 -36.01
C PRO A 295 15.90 -6.84 -34.70
N ALA A 296 15.85 -5.58 -34.27
CA ALA A 296 15.17 -5.18 -33.04
C ALA A 296 13.73 -5.72 -33.05
N PRO A 297 13.31 -6.49 -32.03
CA PRO A 297 11.93 -6.97 -31.98
C PRO A 297 10.98 -5.77 -31.98
N ILE A 298 9.99 -5.80 -32.87
CA ILE A 298 8.95 -4.76 -32.92
C ILE A 298 8.10 -4.91 -31.64
N PRO A 299 7.93 -3.84 -30.83
CA PRO A 299 7.08 -3.90 -29.64
C PRO A 299 5.65 -4.38 -29.99
N PRO A 300 5.08 -5.34 -29.24
CA PRO A 300 3.75 -5.91 -29.51
C PRO A 300 2.57 -5.01 -29.15
N TYR A 301 2.82 -3.73 -28.91
CA TYR A 301 1.87 -2.80 -28.33
C TYR A 301 2.10 -1.40 -28.90
N ASP A 302 1.04 -0.60 -28.91
CA ASP A 302 1.15 0.79 -29.34
C ASP A 302 1.74 1.66 -28.21
N THR A 303 2.99 2.10 -28.40
CA THR A 303 3.68 3.00 -27.46
C THR A 303 2.96 4.34 -27.28
N ASN A 304 2.10 4.76 -28.23
CA ASN A 304 1.36 6.02 -28.15
C ASN A 304 0.19 5.98 -27.16
N LEU A 305 -0.28 4.79 -26.77
CA LEU A 305 -1.32 4.64 -25.74
C LEU A 305 -0.79 4.93 -24.32
N GLY A 306 0.53 5.07 -24.18
CA GLY A 306 1.22 5.22 -22.91
C GLY A 306 1.18 3.93 -22.08
N TYR A 307 1.37 4.08 -20.78
CA TYR A 307 1.51 2.95 -19.86
C TYR A 307 0.55 3.06 -18.67
N HIS A 308 0.29 1.93 -18.01
CA HIS A 308 -0.29 1.91 -16.68
C HIS A 308 0.75 2.23 -15.62
N THR A 309 0.27 2.87 -14.55
CA THR A 309 0.88 2.81 -13.23
C THR A 309 -0.03 1.91 -12.38
N ILE A 310 0.53 0.85 -11.83
CA ILE A 310 -0.15 -0.05 -10.92
C ILE A 310 0.27 0.35 -9.52
N ASP A 311 -0.68 0.84 -8.73
CA ASP A 311 -0.51 0.96 -7.29
C ASP A 311 -0.83 -0.40 -6.68
N PHE A 312 -0.10 -0.80 -5.65
CA PHE A 312 -0.40 -2.04 -4.92
C PHE A 312 -1.57 -1.85 -3.92
N GLU A 313 -2.17 -0.66 -3.90
CA GLU A 313 -3.48 -0.34 -3.30
C GLU A 313 -3.59 -0.77 -1.84
N LEU A 314 -2.66 -0.31 -1.01
CA LEU A 314 -2.70 -0.53 0.43
C LEU A 314 -3.17 0.75 1.11
N GLU A 315 -4.47 1.01 0.99
CA GLU A 315 -5.16 2.10 1.67
C GLU A 315 -5.25 1.80 3.17
N ASN A 316 -4.34 2.36 3.95
CA ASN A 316 -4.76 3.06 5.15
C ASN A 316 -4.77 4.56 4.80
N ALA A 317 -5.83 5.29 5.17
CA ALA A 317 -6.05 6.68 4.79
C ALA A 317 -4.97 7.65 5.35
N GLU A 318 -4.02 7.15 6.13
CA GLU A 318 -2.95 7.87 6.82
C GLU A 318 -1.57 7.69 6.13
N LEU A 319 -1.49 7.98 4.82
CA LEU A 319 -0.27 8.35 4.07
C LEU A 319 0.93 7.37 3.98
N PHE A 320 0.99 6.26 4.73
CA PHE A 320 2.07 5.25 4.66
C PHE A 320 1.57 3.82 4.93
N TYR A 321 2.36 2.83 4.50
CA TYR A 321 2.10 1.41 4.75
C TYR A 321 2.29 1.09 6.23
N GLU A 322 1.42 0.26 6.78
CA GLU A 322 1.58 -0.23 8.15
C GLU A 322 2.82 -1.10 8.27
N ARG A 323 3.51 -0.97 9.40
CA ARG A 323 4.72 -1.75 9.68
C ARG A 323 4.76 -2.23 11.10
N THR A 324 5.33 -3.42 11.27
CA THR A 324 5.85 -3.89 12.54
C THR A 324 7.21 -3.25 12.75
N TRP A 325 7.45 -2.66 13.93
CA TRP A 325 8.73 -2.06 14.31
C TRP A 325 9.05 -2.46 15.75
N ASP A 326 10.25 -3.01 15.98
CA ASP A 326 10.68 -3.49 17.30
C ASP A 326 11.54 -2.48 18.08
N GLY A 327 11.65 -1.25 17.58
CA GLY A 327 12.29 -0.14 18.30
C GLY A 327 11.33 0.55 19.27
N SER A 328 11.80 1.64 19.87
CA SER A 328 11.01 2.41 20.84
C SER A 328 11.30 3.89 20.80
N ILE A 329 10.28 4.70 21.05
CA ILE A 329 10.41 6.13 21.31
C ILE A 329 10.00 6.38 22.76
N SER A 330 10.88 7.05 23.48
CA SER A 330 10.60 7.61 24.79
C SER A 330 11.02 9.07 24.82
N ALA A 331 10.64 9.79 25.86
CA ALA A 331 11.15 11.14 26.08
C ALA A 331 11.41 11.36 27.56
N HIS A 332 12.52 12.05 27.84
CA HIS A 332 12.84 12.53 29.16
C HIS A 332 12.27 13.93 29.34
N ILE A 333 11.50 14.15 30.40
CA ILE A 333 10.81 15.40 30.68
C ILE A 333 11.35 16.01 31.96
N THR A 334 11.78 17.26 31.87
CA THR A 334 12.06 18.09 33.04
C THR A 334 11.24 19.36 32.98
N ALA A 335 10.63 19.75 34.08
CA ALA A 335 9.88 21.00 34.17
C ALA A 335 9.90 21.56 35.59
N ASN A 336 9.74 22.86 35.72
CA ASN A 336 9.53 23.49 37.01
C ASN A 336 8.07 23.35 37.39
N VAL A 337 7.82 22.93 38.62
CA VAL A 337 6.48 22.74 39.16
C VAL A 337 6.21 23.75 40.27
N THR A 338 5.02 24.32 40.22
CA THR A 338 4.48 25.18 41.26
C THR A 338 3.18 24.54 41.77
N TRP A 339 3.09 24.33 43.08
CA TRP A 339 1.87 23.87 43.72
C TRP A 339 1.32 24.97 44.61
N ARG A 340 0.22 25.57 44.17
CA ARG A 340 -0.48 26.60 44.93
C ARG A 340 -1.72 26.02 45.57
N GLN A 341 -1.79 26.16 46.89
CA GLN A 341 -2.94 25.77 47.70
C GLN A 341 -3.56 27.00 48.35
N TYR A 342 -4.87 26.96 48.53
CA TYR A 342 -5.65 28.02 49.16
C TYR A 342 -6.22 27.57 50.49
N GLY A 343 -6.33 28.50 51.44
CA GLY A 343 -6.86 28.20 52.76
C GLY A 343 -8.32 27.72 52.69
N THR A 344 -8.69 26.82 53.59
CA THR A 344 -10.07 26.30 53.70
C THR A 344 -10.80 26.89 54.90
N GLY A 345 -12.13 26.87 54.85
CA GLY A 345 -12.98 27.38 55.93
C GLY A 345 -13.09 28.90 55.97
N ASN A 346 -13.71 29.42 57.02
CA ASN A 346 -13.88 30.86 57.23
C ASN A 346 -13.17 31.29 58.52
N ILE A 347 -12.56 32.47 58.48
CA ILE A 347 -11.95 33.11 59.65
C ILE A 347 -12.90 34.22 60.09
N TYR A 348 -13.50 34.02 61.26
CA TYR A 348 -14.51 34.89 61.81
C TYR A 348 -13.90 35.99 62.68
N LYS A 349 -14.59 37.12 62.72
CA LYS A 349 -14.47 38.06 63.83
C LYS A 349 -15.19 37.47 65.04
N VAL A 350 -14.45 37.01 66.04
CA VAL A 350 -15.01 36.28 67.21
C VAL A 350 -15.17 37.16 68.46
N SER A 351 -14.68 38.40 68.42
CA SER A 351 -14.87 39.40 69.48
C SER A 351 -15.01 40.80 68.90
N ASN A 352 -15.81 41.67 69.52
CA ASN A 352 -15.87 43.11 69.21
C ASN A 352 -14.76 43.92 69.90
N SER A 353 -13.54 43.38 69.92
CA SER A 353 -12.33 44.07 70.37
C SER A 353 -11.30 44.06 69.25
N ALA A 354 -10.22 44.84 69.40
CA ALA A 354 -9.10 44.89 68.45
C ALA A 354 -7.86 44.12 68.96
N GLY A 355 -8.01 43.32 70.02
CA GLY A 355 -6.92 42.59 70.69
C GLY A 355 -6.53 41.27 70.02
N VAL A 356 -5.56 40.55 70.60
CA VAL A 356 -4.96 39.33 70.03
C VAL A 356 -5.92 38.14 69.85
N ASN A 357 -7.04 38.08 70.58
CA ASN A 357 -8.04 36.99 70.51
C ASN A 357 -9.30 37.38 69.74
N SER A 358 -9.15 38.29 68.78
CA SER A 358 -10.27 38.91 68.06
C SER A 358 -10.74 38.15 66.83
N TYR A 359 -9.99 37.12 66.43
CA TYR A 359 -10.16 36.34 65.20
C TYR A 359 -10.04 34.85 65.51
N GLY A 360 -10.80 34.03 64.79
CA GLY A 360 -10.90 32.61 65.09
C GLY A 360 -11.71 31.84 64.05
N THR A 361 -11.65 30.52 64.07
CA THR A 361 -12.53 29.62 63.30
C THR A 361 -13.79 29.19 64.07
N GLY A 362 -13.93 29.65 65.32
CA GLY A 362 -15.06 29.35 66.20
C GLY A 362 -16.26 30.28 66.00
N ASN A 363 -17.13 30.35 67.02
CA ASN A 363 -18.37 31.12 66.95
C ASN A 363 -18.12 32.61 66.63
N PRO A 364 -18.72 33.14 65.55
CA PRO A 364 -18.61 34.56 65.23
C PRO A 364 -19.23 35.43 66.32
N TYR A 365 -18.76 36.66 66.45
CA TYR A 365 -19.40 37.67 67.29
C TYR A 365 -20.64 38.24 66.58
N PRO A 366 -21.78 38.45 67.28
CA PRO A 366 -22.98 39.02 66.69
C PRO A 366 -22.91 40.54 66.56
N PHE A 367 -22.92 41.04 65.32
CA PHE A 367 -22.93 42.47 64.99
C PHE A 367 -24.31 42.96 64.55
N ASP A 368 -24.59 44.24 64.76
CA ASP A 368 -25.75 44.91 64.14
C ASP A 368 -25.51 45.16 62.65
N TYR A 369 -26.58 45.21 61.87
CA TYR A 369 -26.51 45.47 60.43
C TYR A 369 -25.76 46.78 60.14
N GLY A 370 -24.84 46.75 59.18
CA GLY A 370 -24.05 47.92 58.77
C GLY A 370 -22.89 48.28 59.71
N THR A 371 -22.62 47.49 60.74
CA THR A 371 -21.45 47.71 61.61
C THR A 371 -20.16 47.32 60.89
N THR A 372 -19.18 48.22 60.83
CA THR A 372 -17.82 47.88 60.38
C THR A 372 -17.07 47.22 61.54
N PRO A 373 -16.46 46.04 61.35
CA PRO A 373 -15.76 45.35 62.43
C PRO A 373 -14.52 46.15 62.83
N ASN A 374 -14.27 46.27 64.14
CA ASN A 374 -13.05 46.90 64.65
C ASN A 374 -11.84 45.96 64.43
N VAL A 375 -10.96 46.30 63.49
CA VAL A 375 -9.83 45.48 63.06
C VAL A 375 -8.51 46.14 63.44
N ASN A 376 -7.67 45.41 64.17
CA ASN A 376 -6.26 45.77 64.32
C ASN A 376 -5.43 44.94 63.33
N GLU A 377 -4.85 45.61 62.34
CA GLU A 377 -4.15 44.96 61.24
C GLU A 377 -2.95 44.12 61.72
N GLY A 378 -2.21 44.58 62.73
CA GLY A 378 -1.06 43.85 63.28
C GLY A 378 -1.44 42.56 64.00
N ASN A 379 -2.44 42.63 64.89
CA ASN A 379 -2.95 41.45 65.60
C ASN A 379 -3.60 40.45 64.65
N PHE A 380 -4.31 40.94 63.63
CA PHE A 380 -4.92 40.07 62.64
C PHE A 380 -3.89 39.40 61.74
N ARG A 381 -2.87 40.15 61.27
CA ARG A 381 -1.73 39.61 60.52
C ARG A 381 -1.03 38.50 61.28
N ASN A 382 -0.76 38.70 62.58
CA ASN A 382 -0.11 37.69 63.41
C ASN A 382 -0.97 36.43 63.57
N TYR A 383 -2.29 36.60 63.75
CA TYR A 383 -3.23 35.46 63.79
C TYR A 383 -3.19 34.66 62.48
N LEU A 384 -3.26 35.33 61.31
CA LEU A 384 -3.24 34.66 60.01
C LEU A 384 -1.94 33.90 59.77
N LEU A 385 -0.78 34.54 60.05
CA LEU A 385 0.52 33.90 59.93
C LEU A 385 0.58 32.67 60.84
N THR A 386 0.23 32.80 62.12
CA THR A 386 0.26 31.66 63.05
C THR A 386 -0.72 30.55 62.64
N TYR A 387 -1.93 30.90 62.22
CA TYR A 387 -2.97 29.93 61.84
C TYR A 387 -2.57 29.10 60.62
N PHE A 388 -1.94 29.73 59.62
CA PHE A 388 -1.54 29.03 58.40
C PHE A 388 -0.13 28.43 58.46
N GLU A 389 0.83 29.04 59.18
CA GLU A 389 2.20 28.53 59.36
C GLU A 389 2.26 27.31 60.29
N SER A 390 1.37 27.21 61.30
CA SER A 390 1.33 26.05 62.22
C SER A 390 0.72 24.77 61.60
N GLY A 391 0.45 24.79 60.29
CA GLY A 391 -0.40 23.84 59.59
C GLY A 391 0.17 22.41 59.48
N MET A 392 -0.28 21.53 60.38
CA MET A 392 -0.39 20.09 60.09
C MET A 392 -1.56 19.84 59.11
N GLY A 393 -1.37 20.11 57.81
CA GLY A 393 -2.15 19.57 56.69
C GLY A 393 -3.67 19.86 56.57
N GLY A 394 -4.36 20.41 57.57
CA GLY A 394 -5.83 20.50 57.58
C GLY A 394 -6.44 21.83 57.11
N GLY A 395 -5.65 22.89 56.95
CA GLY A 395 -6.14 24.26 56.71
C GLY A 395 -6.06 24.76 55.27
N PHE A 396 -5.57 23.94 54.34
CA PHE A 396 -5.42 24.27 52.92
C PHE A 396 -6.09 23.19 52.05
N ASP A 397 -6.55 23.57 50.87
CA ASP A 397 -7.12 22.65 49.89
C ASP A 397 -6.01 21.83 49.20
N THR A 398 -6.41 20.92 48.31
CA THR A 398 -5.45 20.13 47.50
C THR A 398 -4.71 20.99 46.49
N GLY A 399 -5.15 22.23 46.23
CA GLY A 399 -4.53 23.16 45.28
C GLY A 399 -4.49 22.68 43.84
N ASN A 400 -3.86 23.48 42.99
CA ASN A 400 -3.52 23.10 41.62
C ASN A 400 -2.00 23.02 41.47
N ILE A 401 -1.54 21.93 40.89
CA ILE A 401 -0.15 21.76 40.48
C ILE A 401 -0.05 22.24 39.04
N THR A 402 0.82 23.21 38.78
CA THR A 402 1.10 23.74 37.45
C THR A 402 2.56 23.54 37.11
N TYR A 403 2.88 23.43 35.83
CA TYR A 403 4.25 23.35 35.35
C TYR A 403 4.56 24.49 34.38
N THR A 404 5.84 24.88 34.35
CA THR A 404 6.36 25.88 33.41
C THR A 404 7.71 25.42 32.85
N ASN A 405 8.05 25.94 31.68
CA ASN A 405 9.33 25.68 31.00
C ASN A 405 9.65 24.17 30.82
N PRO A 406 8.74 23.35 30.29
CA PRO A 406 9.05 21.94 30.05
C PRO A 406 10.17 21.81 29.02
N VAL A 407 11.22 21.09 29.39
CA VAL A 407 12.26 20.61 28.49
C VAL A 407 12.00 19.13 28.25
N ILE A 408 11.69 18.78 27.00
CA ILE A 408 11.46 17.41 26.58
C ILE A 408 12.59 16.99 25.65
N THR A 409 13.31 15.94 26.04
CA THR A 409 14.41 15.36 25.28
C THR A 409 14.00 13.98 24.79
N PRO A 410 13.65 13.83 23.50
CA PRO A 410 13.28 12.52 22.97
C PRO A 410 14.49 11.57 22.95
N GLN A 411 14.22 10.29 23.15
CA GLN A 411 15.17 9.19 23.11
C GLN A 411 14.59 8.12 22.20
N VAL A 412 15.33 7.80 21.13
CA VAL A 412 14.90 6.85 20.12
C VAL A 412 15.87 5.70 20.08
N THR A 413 15.34 4.49 20.25
CA THR A 413 16.07 3.25 20.05
C THR A 413 15.65 2.69 18.70
N GLY A 414 16.61 2.59 17.78
CA GLY A 414 16.40 2.01 16.46
C GLY A 414 16.02 0.53 16.54
N GLY A 415 15.23 0.07 15.58
CA GLY A 415 14.76 -1.31 15.53
C GLY A 415 14.65 -1.84 14.10
N TYR A 416 14.49 -3.15 13.97
CA TYR A 416 14.03 -3.75 12.73
C TYR A 416 12.57 -3.45 12.49
N TRP A 417 12.21 -3.33 11.22
CA TRP A 417 10.84 -3.21 10.79
C TRP A 417 10.56 -3.98 9.50
N ASN A 418 9.29 -4.33 9.31
CA ASN A 418 8.76 -4.91 8.08
C ASN A 418 7.39 -4.32 7.81
N ILE A 419 7.09 -4.04 6.55
CA ILE A 419 5.72 -3.77 6.15
C ILE A 419 4.87 -5.02 6.45
N ASN A 420 3.64 -4.77 6.93
CA ASN A 420 2.72 -5.82 7.34
C ASN A 420 2.25 -6.62 6.13
N GLU A 421 1.94 -5.92 5.04
CA GLU A 421 1.54 -6.53 3.79
C GLU A 421 2.72 -7.08 3.01
N ARG A 422 2.56 -8.34 2.57
CA ARG A 422 3.61 -9.14 1.92
C ARG A 422 2.99 -9.97 0.81
N ASN A 423 3.84 -10.51 -0.06
CA ASN A 423 3.45 -11.39 -1.17
C ASN A 423 2.35 -10.77 -2.06
N ILE A 424 2.48 -9.49 -2.35
CA ILE A 424 1.54 -8.77 -3.20
C ILE A 424 1.94 -9.01 -4.65
N SER A 425 1.03 -9.56 -5.44
CA SER A 425 1.31 -9.92 -6.82
C SER A 425 0.29 -9.32 -7.79
N TYR A 426 0.76 -9.01 -8.99
CA TYR A 426 -0.08 -8.62 -10.14
C TYR A 426 0.27 -9.47 -11.35
N TYR A 427 -0.74 -9.84 -12.13
CA TYR A 427 -0.51 -10.37 -13.48
C TYR A 427 -0.31 -9.19 -14.43
N VAL A 428 0.81 -9.16 -15.14
CA VAL A 428 1.17 -8.07 -16.06
C VAL A 428 1.47 -8.64 -17.45
N PRO A 429 1.25 -7.87 -18.52
CA PRO A 429 1.55 -8.37 -19.85
C PRO A 429 3.03 -8.47 -20.15
N GLU A 430 3.34 -9.22 -21.20
CA GLU A 430 4.63 -9.17 -21.85
C GLU A 430 4.98 -7.74 -22.29
N HIS A 431 6.23 -7.35 -22.07
CA HIS A 431 6.73 -6.03 -22.42
C HIS A 431 8.07 -6.20 -23.15
N ILE A 432 8.01 -6.33 -24.48
CA ILE A 432 9.20 -6.44 -25.33
C ILE A 432 9.59 -5.06 -25.86
N LEU A 433 10.79 -4.62 -25.49
CA LEU A 433 11.34 -3.33 -25.84
C LEU A 433 12.01 -3.39 -27.22
N SER A 434 11.99 -2.27 -27.95
CA SER A 434 12.76 -2.11 -29.19
C SER A 434 14.25 -2.30 -28.97
N THR A 435 14.75 -1.92 -27.79
CA THR A 435 16.13 -2.13 -27.35
C THR A 435 16.10 -2.83 -26.00
N ASN A 436 16.26 -4.14 -25.99
CA ASN A 436 16.14 -4.97 -24.77
C ASN A 436 17.20 -4.66 -23.69
N THR A 437 18.27 -3.94 -24.03
CA THR A 437 19.32 -3.49 -23.11
C THR A 437 19.09 -2.10 -22.52
N ASP A 438 18.09 -1.34 -23.02
CA ASP A 438 17.78 0.02 -22.56
C ASP A 438 16.67 0.00 -21.50
N PRO A 439 16.95 0.37 -20.23
CA PRO A 439 15.95 0.37 -19.16
C PRO A 439 14.95 1.53 -19.23
N THR A 440 15.10 2.50 -20.14
CA THR A 440 14.33 3.75 -20.16
C THR A 440 12.82 3.49 -20.19
N ASN A 441 12.37 2.61 -21.08
CA ASN A 441 10.95 2.28 -21.24
C ASN A 441 10.53 0.98 -20.55
N ALA A 442 11.47 0.24 -19.95
CA ALA A 442 11.16 -0.98 -19.21
C ALA A 442 10.13 -0.76 -18.11
N THR A 443 9.32 -1.78 -17.84
CA THR A 443 8.51 -1.85 -16.62
C THR A 443 9.45 -1.77 -15.41
N LYS A 444 9.08 -0.95 -14.42
CA LYS A 444 9.91 -0.74 -13.23
C LYS A 444 9.09 -0.93 -11.95
N LEU A 445 9.71 -1.55 -10.96
CA LEU A 445 9.29 -1.45 -9.57
C LEU A 445 9.49 0.01 -9.11
N TYR A 446 8.45 0.59 -8.53
CA TYR A 446 8.42 1.94 -8.00
C TYR A 446 8.17 1.90 -6.49
N VAL A 447 9.00 2.63 -5.74
CA VAL A 447 8.83 2.82 -4.30
C VAL A 447 8.97 4.30 -3.98
N LYS A 448 8.01 4.85 -3.25
CA LYS A 448 8.09 6.18 -2.64
C LYS A 448 8.20 6.03 -1.14
N ALA A 449 9.16 6.71 -0.54
CA ALA A 449 9.37 6.71 0.90
C ALA A 449 9.60 8.13 1.42
N SER A 450 9.25 8.36 2.68
CA SER A 450 9.37 9.65 3.35
C SER A 450 10.02 9.51 4.71
N VAL A 451 10.63 10.60 5.17
CA VAL A 451 11.20 10.67 6.52
C VAL A 451 10.16 11.26 7.48
N ALA A 452 9.73 10.45 8.43
CA ALA A 452 8.87 10.88 9.52
C ALA A 452 9.65 11.70 10.56
N ARG A 453 8.93 12.41 11.42
CA ARG A 453 9.51 13.20 12.51
C ARG A 453 9.10 12.65 13.87
N LEU A 454 9.77 13.14 14.90
CA LEU A 454 9.31 12.97 16.27
C LEU A 454 8.19 13.97 16.57
N PRO A 455 7.32 13.66 17.55
CA PRO A 455 6.34 14.62 18.05
C PRO A 455 7.04 15.87 18.55
N TYR A 456 6.43 17.04 18.33
CA TYR A 456 6.90 18.28 18.91
C TYR A 456 6.64 18.27 20.43
N ILE A 457 7.39 19.11 21.16
CA ILE A 457 7.29 19.22 22.61
C ILE A 457 5.84 19.49 23.07
N ASN A 458 5.11 20.33 22.33
CA ASN A 458 3.71 20.67 22.63
C ASN A 458 2.70 19.59 22.21
N GLU A 459 3.13 18.53 21.51
CA GLU A 459 2.30 17.40 21.10
C GLU A 459 2.44 16.21 22.09
N ILE A 460 3.36 16.29 23.05
CA ILE A 460 3.57 15.25 24.05
C ILE A 460 2.73 15.58 25.28
N GLU A 461 1.61 14.89 25.43
CA GLU A 461 0.83 14.91 26.66
C GLU A 461 1.49 14.05 27.73
N PHE A 462 1.72 14.61 28.91
CA PHE A 462 2.19 13.88 30.07
C PHE A 462 1.42 14.32 31.32
N SER A 463 1.17 13.37 32.22
CA SER A 463 0.54 13.60 33.51
C SER A 463 1.46 13.12 34.62
N TYR A 464 1.39 13.77 35.77
CA TYR A 464 2.19 13.47 36.94
C TYR A 464 1.38 13.80 38.19
N ASN A 465 1.72 13.15 39.30
CA ASN A 465 1.11 13.37 40.61
C ASN A 465 2.08 14.10 41.55
N GLN A 466 1.60 14.46 42.74
CA GLN A 466 2.42 15.09 43.78
C GLN A 466 3.70 14.30 44.09
N ASP A 467 3.61 12.97 44.12
CA ASP A 467 4.72 12.08 44.47
C ASP A 467 5.80 12.00 43.39
N ASP A 468 5.48 12.40 42.16
CA ASP A 468 6.42 12.46 41.04
C ASP A 468 7.27 13.75 41.07
N VAL A 469 6.89 14.72 41.90
CA VAL A 469 7.57 16.01 42.03
C VAL A 469 8.67 15.93 43.07
N GLN A 470 9.89 16.27 42.66
CA GLN A 470 11.01 16.53 43.57
C GLN A 470 10.83 17.92 44.17
N TRP A 471 10.12 17.99 45.30
CA TRP A 471 9.87 19.22 46.02
C TRP A 471 11.17 19.80 46.60
N THR A 472 11.23 21.13 46.66
CA THR A 472 12.22 21.79 47.51
C THR A 472 11.89 21.45 48.96
N MET A 473 12.85 20.88 49.69
CA MET A 473 12.64 20.43 51.07
C MET A 473 13.33 21.36 52.08
N GLU A 474 12.73 21.52 53.25
CA GLU A 474 13.31 22.21 54.40
C GLU A 474 13.01 21.40 55.67
N GLY A 475 14.04 20.98 56.41
CA GLY A 475 13.87 20.19 57.63
C GLY A 475 13.29 18.78 57.45
N GLY A 476 13.19 18.28 56.21
CA GLY A 476 12.58 16.97 55.89
C GLY A 476 11.14 17.04 55.41
N ASP A 477 10.53 18.24 55.43
CA ASP A 477 9.19 18.52 54.92
C ASP A 477 9.25 19.36 53.63
N ILE A 478 8.15 19.38 52.87
CA ILE A 478 8.00 20.27 51.71
C ILE A 478 8.15 21.72 52.17
N LYS A 479 9.06 22.44 51.53
CA LYS A 479 9.27 23.86 51.78
C LYS A 479 8.12 24.67 51.19
N TRP A 480 7.24 25.15 52.06
CA TRP A 480 6.15 26.05 51.70
C TRP A 480 6.59 27.51 51.82
N TYR A 481 6.39 28.27 50.74
CA TYR A 481 6.39 29.73 50.76
C TYR A 481 5.03 30.23 51.24
N TYR A 482 5.05 30.95 52.35
CA TYR A 482 3.91 31.73 52.82
C TYR A 482 4.18 33.19 52.45
N PRO A 483 3.40 33.77 51.54
CA PRO A 483 3.57 35.16 51.16
C PRO A 483 3.28 36.09 52.35
N PRO A 484 4.01 37.20 52.50
CA PRO A 484 3.67 38.20 53.49
C PRO A 484 2.28 38.76 53.22
N ILE A 485 1.55 39.19 54.27
CA ILE A 485 0.16 39.65 54.13
C ILE A 485 -0.03 40.74 53.05
N ASN A 486 0.97 41.60 52.83
CA ASN A 486 0.88 42.67 51.85
C ASN A 486 0.84 42.14 50.41
N GLU A 487 1.48 40.99 50.15
CA GLU A 487 1.42 40.29 48.87
C GLU A 487 0.07 39.55 48.72
N MET A 488 -0.45 38.95 49.79
CA MET A 488 -1.79 38.34 49.77
C MET A 488 -2.90 39.37 49.52
N LEU A 489 -2.74 40.58 50.06
CA LEU A 489 -3.73 41.66 49.97
C LEU A 489 -3.80 42.33 48.58
N ASP A 490 -2.76 42.22 47.76
CA ASP A 490 -2.67 42.88 46.45
C ASP A 490 -3.10 44.36 46.48
N GLY A 491 -2.66 45.09 47.52
CA GLY A 491 -2.97 46.51 47.73
C GLY A 491 -4.33 46.82 48.38
N GLN A 492 -5.14 45.82 48.74
CA GLN A 492 -6.38 45.99 49.49
C GLN A 492 -6.15 46.18 51.00
N SER A 493 -7.10 46.82 51.71
CA SER A 493 -7.06 46.88 53.16
C SER A 493 -7.61 45.60 53.78
N LEU A 494 -7.11 45.19 54.95
CA LEU A 494 -7.64 43.98 55.62
C LEU A 494 -9.12 44.10 55.98
N THR A 495 -9.60 45.33 56.22
CA THR A 495 -11.01 45.62 56.47
C THR A 495 -11.90 45.37 55.25
N SER A 496 -11.38 45.54 54.03
CA SER A 496 -12.17 45.33 52.80
C SER A 496 -12.38 43.85 52.47
N LEU A 497 -11.62 42.95 53.09
CA LEU A 497 -11.79 41.50 52.90
C LEU A 497 -12.97 40.91 53.69
N PHE A 498 -13.45 41.61 54.72
CA PHE A 498 -14.53 41.10 55.56
C PHE A 498 -15.85 41.05 54.79
N GLN A 499 -16.35 39.85 54.62
CA GLN A 499 -17.70 39.58 54.14
C GLN A 499 -18.68 39.57 55.32
N VAL A 500 -19.95 39.88 55.01
CA VAL A 500 -21.03 39.96 55.99
C VAL A 500 -22.11 38.94 55.64
N ALA A 501 -22.53 38.16 56.63
CA ALA A 501 -23.65 37.21 56.49
C ALA A 501 -24.52 37.20 57.75
N PRO A 502 -25.76 36.69 57.71
CA PRO A 502 -26.57 36.51 58.92
C PRO A 502 -25.85 35.63 59.96
N HIS A 503 -25.96 36.00 61.23
CA HIS A 503 -25.35 35.24 62.31
C HIS A 503 -26.08 33.89 62.48
N PRO A 504 -25.35 32.76 62.58
CA PRO A 504 -25.95 31.42 62.48
C PRO A 504 -26.92 31.08 63.62
N THR A 505 -26.73 31.69 64.81
CA THR A 505 -27.48 31.34 66.03
C THR A 505 -28.15 32.53 66.73
N VAL A 506 -27.97 33.76 66.25
CA VAL A 506 -28.49 34.96 66.91
C VAL A 506 -29.35 35.73 65.91
N SER A 507 -30.67 35.65 66.08
CA SER A 507 -31.64 36.27 65.18
C SER A 507 -31.43 37.78 65.08
N GLY A 508 -31.50 38.31 63.85
CA GLY A 508 -31.35 39.73 63.56
C GLY A 508 -29.93 40.30 63.66
N LYS A 509 -28.92 39.44 63.91
CA LYS A 509 -27.51 39.83 63.95
C LYS A 509 -26.75 39.29 62.75
N TYR A 510 -25.59 39.87 62.50
CA TYR A 510 -24.70 39.56 61.38
C TYR A 510 -23.33 39.11 61.90
N MET A 511 -22.62 38.34 61.08
CA MET A 511 -21.24 37.93 61.31
C MET A 511 -20.33 38.53 60.26
N HIS A 512 -19.09 38.83 60.66
CA HIS A 512 -18.02 39.22 59.76
C HIS A 512 -17.03 38.08 59.64
N PHE A 513 -16.71 37.70 58.41
CA PHE A 513 -15.76 36.63 58.14
C PHE A 513 -14.91 36.93 56.91
N ILE A 514 -13.75 36.31 56.86
CA ILE A 514 -12.91 36.28 55.68
C ILE A 514 -12.84 34.83 55.21
N PRO A 515 -13.14 34.54 53.94
CA PRO A 515 -12.91 33.21 53.38
C PRO A 515 -11.44 32.84 53.53
N GLY A 516 -11.16 31.62 53.99
CA GLY A 516 -9.82 31.08 54.10
C GLY A 516 -9.09 31.07 52.75
N SER A 517 -9.84 31.02 51.64
CA SER A 517 -9.33 31.05 50.27
C SER A 517 -8.59 32.35 49.91
N PHE A 518 -8.67 33.37 50.76
CA PHE A 518 -7.82 34.57 50.66
C PHE A 518 -6.34 34.24 50.90
N ALA A 519 -6.04 33.36 51.86
CA ALA A 519 -4.69 32.94 52.12
C ALA A 519 -4.27 31.87 51.11
N TRP A 520 -3.03 31.96 50.64
CA TRP A 520 -2.44 30.93 49.80
C TRP A 520 -1.03 30.63 50.25
N ARG A 521 -0.57 29.42 49.95
CA ARG A 521 0.82 29.00 50.09
C ARG A 521 1.27 28.34 48.80
N GLU A 522 2.57 28.37 48.57
CA GLU A 522 3.16 27.84 47.36
C GLU A 522 4.36 26.95 47.68
N ALA A 523 4.41 25.78 47.07
CA ALA A 523 5.61 24.96 47.06
C ALA A 523 6.14 24.90 45.62
N THR A 524 7.47 24.85 45.49
CA THR A 524 8.13 24.69 44.20
C THR A 524 8.95 23.41 44.19
N GLY A 525 9.00 22.80 43.02
CA GLY A 525 9.76 21.57 42.80
C GLY A 525 10.09 21.42 41.32
N THR A 526 10.65 20.27 41.00
CA THR A 526 10.90 19.87 39.62
C THR A 526 10.34 18.48 39.37
N ILE A 527 9.85 18.25 38.16
CA ILE A 527 9.60 16.90 37.68
C ILE A 527 10.80 16.43 36.86
N ASN A 528 11.09 15.15 36.98
CA ASN A 528 12.08 14.46 36.19
C ASN A 528 11.53 13.05 35.91
N MET A 529 10.97 12.86 34.71
CA MET A 529 10.25 11.62 34.39
C MET A 529 10.49 11.18 32.95
N ASN A 530 10.22 9.91 32.69
CA ASN A 530 10.27 9.33 31.35
C ASN A 530 8.86 9.01 30.87
N VAL A 531 8.54 9.41 29.64
CA VAL A 531 7.32 9.02 28.93
C VAL A 531 7.69 7.97 27.88
N THR A 532 6.93 6.89 27.81
CA THR A 532 7.13 5.78 26.87
C THR A 532 5.92 5.63 25.95
N GLY A 533 6.06 4.88 24.86
CA GLY A 533 4.95 4.62 23.94
C GLY A 533 4.65 5.78 22.98
N LEU A 534 5.61 6.70 22.82
CA LEU A 534 5.53 7.74 21.80
C LEU A 534 5.62 7.10 20.41
N GLN A 535 5.00 7.76 19.43
CA GLN A 535 5.00 7.32 18.04
C GLN A 535 5.59 8.41 17.15
N PHE A 536 6.10 8.00 15.99
CA PHE A 536 6.49 8.97 14.97
C PHE A 536 5.26 9.73 14.51
N VAL A 537 5.43 11.03 14.28
CA VAL A 537 4.37 11.89 13.77
C VAL A 537 4.62 12.15 12.30
N GLN A 538 3.52 12.23 11.56
CA GLN A 538 3.51 12.60 10.16
C GLN A 538 4.16 13.99 9.96
N SER A 539 4.97 14.11 8.93
CA SER A 539 5.42 15.41 8.42
C SER A 539 4.64 15.73 7.13
N GLU A 540 3.67 16.64 7.20
CA GLU A 540 3.23 17.34 6.00
C GLU A 540 4.44 18.13 5.46
N GLY A 541 5.06 17.64 4.39
CA GLY A 541 6.25 18.26 3.79
C GLY A 541 7.61 17.70 4.24
N GLY A 542 7.66 16.50 4.83
CA GLY A 542 8.92 15.77 5.00
C GLY A 542 9.62 15.49 3.67
N SER A 543 10.94 15.26 3.70
CA SER A 543 11.67 14.85 2.51
C SER A 543 11.18 13.47 2.03
N SER A 544 10.58 13.44 0.86
CA SER A 544 10.19 12.21 0.17
C SER A 544 11.19 11.89 -0.95
N GLN A 545 11.48 10.61 -1.13
CA GLN A 545 12.33 10.10 -2.21
C GLN A 545 11.58 9.04 -3.01
N GLU A 546 11.78 9.06 -4.31
CA GLU A 546 11.28 8.06 -5.24
C GLU A 546 12.42 7.17 -5.74
N PHE A 547 12.15 5.88 -5.82
CA PHE A 547 13.09 4.84 -6.23
C PHE A 547 12.47 4.02 -7.35
N TYR A 548 13.30 3.67 -8.33
CA TYR A 548 12.89 2.97 -9.53
C TYR A 548 13.88 1.83 -9.80
N LEU A 549 13.36 0.61 -9.99
CA LEU A 549 14.15 -0.55 -10.41
C LEU A 549 13.53 -1.17 -11.67
N PRO A 550 14.18 -1.04 -12.86
CA PRO A 550 13.77 -1.75 -14.06
C PRO A 550 13.80 -3.27 -13.84
N ILE A 551 12.75 -3.95 -14.27
CA ILE A 551 12.68 -5.42 -14.26
C ILE A 551 13.64 -5.96 -15.32
N ARG A 552 14.46 -6.94 -14.95
CA ARG A 552 15.49 -7.54 -15.82
C ARG A 552 15.52 -9.05 -15.61
N ASN A 553 15.67 -9.79 -16.71
CA ASN A 553 15.95 -11.23 -16.66
C ASN A 553 17.42 -11.48 -16.27
N ALA A 554 17.64 -12.38 -15.33
CA ALA A 554 18.96 -12.81 -14.88
C ALA A 554 19.15 -14.32 -15.13
N PRO A 555 20.39 -14.80 -15.32
CA PRO A 555 21.64 -14.08 -15.53
C PRO A 555 21.95 -13.88 -17.03
N GLU A 556 21.14 -13.13 -17.77
CA GLU A 556 21.45 -12.91 -19.19
C GLU A 556 22.48 -11.80 -19.37
N ASN A 557 23.58 -12.13 -20.07
CA ASN A 557 24.55 -11.16 -20.58
C ASN A 557 24.48 -11.22 -22.11
N PRO A 558 24.04 -10.16 -22.81
CA PRO A 558 23.79 -8.79 -22.33
C PRO A 558 22.51 -8.64 -21.48
N ASN A 559 22.37 -7.48 -20.81
CA ASN A 559 21.19 -7.16 -20.01
C ASN A 559 19.90 -7.29 -20.83
N ASN A 560 18.88 -7.93 -20.26
CA ASN A 560 17.58 -8.06 -20.90
C ASN A 560 16.47 -7.53 -19.98
N TYR A 561 15.91 -6.37 -20.32
CA TYR A 561 14.88 -5.65 -19.56
C TYR A 561 13.44 -5.94 -20.06
N ASN A 562 13.28 -6.93 -20.92
CA ASN A 562 11.95 -7.37 -21.33
C ASN A 562 11.25 -8.09 -20.19
N ILE A 563 9.93 -7.93 -20.09
CA ILE A 563 9.10 -8.86 -19.33
C ILE A 563 8.64 -9.93 -20.30
N TYR A 564 8.93 -11.18 -19.97
CA TYR A 564 8.46 -12.34 -20.73
C TYR A 564 7.25 -12.95 -20.05
N ARG A 565 6.28 -13.34 -20.88
CA ARG A 565 5.11 -14.12 -20.44
C ARG A 565 5.53 -15.42 -19.73
N ASN A 566 4.62 -16.04 -18.97
CA ASN A 566 4.82 -17.26 -18.17
C ASN A 566 5.84 -17.21 -17.03
N HIS A 567 6.52 -16.08 -16.83
CA HIS A 567 7.49 -15.94 -15.74
C HIS A 567 6.84 -15.31 -14.51
N GLU A 568 7.32 -15.74 -13.35
CA GLU A 568 7.13 -14.99 -12.11
C GLU A 568 8.39 -14.18 -11.80
N TYR A 569 8.22 -12.88 -11.60
CA TYR A 569 9.26 -11.98 -11.14
C TYR A 569 9.04 -11.61 -9.68
N LYS A 570 9.92 -12.04 -8.77
CA LYS A 570 9.83 -11.73 -7.33
C LYS A 570 10.81 -10.65 -6.92
N PHE A 571 10.39 -9.74 -6.04
CA PHE A 571 11.24 -8.66 -5.53
C PHE A 571 11.12 -8.50 -4.03
N SER A 572 12.24 -8.09 -3.42
CA SER A 572 12.25 -7.53 -2.07
C SER A 572 12.89 -6.16 -2.05
N VAL A 573 12.47 -5.34 -1.08
CA VAL A 573 12.99 -3.98 -0.87
C VAL A 573 13.62 -3.91 0.52
N HIS A 574 14.87 -3.48 0.56
CA HIS A 574 15.68 -3.41 1.77
C HIS A 574 16.16 -1.97 2.00
N VAL A 575 15.73 -1.34 3.09
CA VAL A 575 16.12 0.03 3.47
C VAL A 575 17.29 -0.04 4.44
N LEU A 576 18.48 0.38 4.00
CA LEU A 576 19.72 0.18 4.77
C LEU A 576 20.34 1.49 5.28
N ASN A 577 19.92 2.65 4.75
CA ASN A 577 20.37 3.95 5.24
C ASN A 577 19.38 5.09 4.88
N LEU A 578 19.48 6.23 5.55
CA LEU A 578 18.84 7.48 5.13
C LEU A 578 19.53 8.01 3.86
N TRP A 579 18.77 8.57 2.93
CA TRP A 579 19.28 9.10 1.66
C TRP A 579 19.85 10.53 1.79
N PRO A 580 21.14 10.76 1.47
CA PRO A 580 21.66 12.09 1.20
C PRO A 580 21.84 12.25 -0.32
N GLY A 581 20.82 12.72 -1.04
CA GLY A 581 20.92 13.00 -2.48
C GLY A 581 21.33 11.80 -3.38
N ALA A 582 21.14 10.56 -2.94
CA ALA A 582 21.61 9.35 -3.63
C ALA A 582 20.49 8.64 -4.40
N GLN A 583 20.80 8.16 -5.62
CA GLN A 583 19.97 7.24 -6.39
C GLN A 583 20.04 5.82 -5.81
N ALA A 584 18.98 5.00 -6.00
CA ALA A 584 19.01 3.57 -5.67
C ALA A 584 20.18 2.88 -6.39
N THR A 585 20.94 2.06 -5.67
CA THR A 585 22.01 1.23 -6.22
C THR A 585 21.58 -0.22 -6.31
N ARG A 586 21.76 -0.81 -7.49
CA ARG A 586 21.60 -2.25 -7.74
C ARG A 586 22.81 -2.98 -7.15
N SER A 587 22.60 -4.09 -6.45
CA SER A 587 23.66 -5.06 -6.15
C SER A 587 23.40 -6.35 -6.94
N THR A 588 24.23 -6.63 -7.95
CA THR A 588 24.34 -7.98 -8.54
C THR A 588 25.03 -8.91 -7.56
N VAL A 589 24.69 -10.20 -7.61
CA VAL A 589 25.21 -11.25 -6.71
C VAL A 589 26.74 -11.22 -6.60
N SER A 590 27.23 -10.50 -5.61
CA SER A 590 28.52 -10.71 -4.94
C SER A 590 28.27 -10.46 -3.46
N LYS A 591 28.45 -11.49 -2.64
CA LYS A 591 28.42 -11.35 -1.17
C LYS A 591 29.39 -10.23 -0.77
N GLY A 592 28.88 -9.19 -0.10
CA GLY A 592 29.73 -8.35 0.75
C GLY A 592 29.97 -6.89 0.36
N GLN A 593 29.20 -6.27 -0.54
CA GLN A 593 29.20 -4.80 -0.65
C GLN A 593 27.77 -4.24 -0.68
N GLU A 594 27.21 -3.99 0.50
CA GLU A 594 25.99 -3.21 0.68
C GLU A 594 26.37 -1.74 0.81
N GLY A 595 26.30 -1.00 -0.31
CA GLY A 595 26.38 0.46 -0.35
C GLY A 595 25.13 1.02 -1.02
N GLY A 596 24.23 1.63 -0.25
CA GLY A 596 23.00 2.25 -0.77
C GLY A 596 22.04 2.68 0.34
N CYS A 597 21.18 3.66 0.06
CA CYS A 597 20.13 4.10 0.98
C CYS A 597 18.90 3.17 0.95
N MET A 598 18.56 2.65 -0.23
CA MET A 598 17.55 1.62 -0.45
C MET A 598 18.06 0.67 -1.53
N VAL A 599 17.96 -0.63 -1.27
CA VAL A 599 18.34 -1.69 -2.19
C VAL A 599 17.09 -2.45 -2.62
N LEU A 600 16.82 -2.45 -3.92
CA LEU A 600 15.75 -3.22 -4.53
C LEU A 600 16.38 -4.44 -5.20
N ARG A 601 15.88 -5.64 -4.90
CA ARG A 601 16.49 -6.88 -5.39
C ARG A 601 15.46 -7.78 -6.06
N TYR A 602 15.90 -8.42 -7.14
CA TYR A 602 15.22 -9.52 -7.79
C TYR A 602 15.55 -10.84 -7.06
N ASN A 603 14.52 -11.54 -6.62
CA ASN A 603 14.62 -12.78 -5.85
C ASN A 603 14.57 -13.96 -6.82
N ASP A 604 15.69 -14.23 -7.48
CA ASP A 604 15.92 -15.53 -8.10
C ASP A 604 16.34 -16.51 -7.00
N ASN A 605 15.37 -17.20 -6.42
CA ASN A 605 15.58 -18.53 -5.87
C ASN A 605 14.64 -19.50 -6.61
#